data_AF-A0A6N6S1X7-F1
#
_entry.id   AF-A0A6N6S1X7-F1
#
_cell.length_a   1.000
_cell.length_b   1.000
_cell.length_c   1.000
_cell.angle_alpha   90.00
_cell.angle_beta   90.00
_cell.angle_gamma   90.00
#
_symmetry.space_group_name_H-M   'P 1'
#
loop_
_entity.id
_entity.type
_entity.pdbx_description
1 polymer ?
#
loop_
_entity_poly.entity_id
_entity_poly.type
_entity_poly.pdbx_seq_one_letter_code
_entity_poly.pdbx_strand_id
1 'polypeptide(L)' 'SVPVAVLKFKQGFGRLIRTRSDRGVVLVLDRRIISKFYGRYFLDSLPECGRLIAASDEIISGLGEFFAG' A
#
# COMPACT_ATOMS: atom_id res chain seq x y z
N SER A 1 18.03 -4.47 -6.82
CA SER A 1 17.24 -5.22 -7.81
C SER A 1 15.76 -5.19 -7.42
N VAL A 2 14.84 -5.50 -8.35
CA VAL A 2 13.39 -5.56 -8.07
C VAL A 2 13.05 -6.52 -6.90
N PRO A 3 13.59 -7.75 -6.83
CA PRO A 3 13.27 -8.68 -5.73
C PRO A 3 13.60 -8.12 -4.33
N VAL A 4 14.75 -7.46 -4.18
CA VAL A 4 15.15 -6.85 -2.90
C VAL A 4 14.21 -5.71 -2.52
N ALA A 5 13.73 -4.93 -3.49
CA ALA A 5 12.77 -3.86 -3.25
C ALA A 5 11.39 -4.40 -2.83
N VAL A 6 10.93 -5.48 -3.46
CA VAL A 6 9.69 -6.18 -3.05
C VAL A 6 9.81 -6.73 -1.62
N LEU A 7 10.94 -7.35 -1.28
CA LEU A 7 11.16 -7.85 0.08
C LEU A 7 11.12 -6.72 1.13
N LYS A 8 11.83 -5.61 0.87
CA LYS A 8 11.81 -4.43 1.76
C LYS A 8 10.42 -3.81 1.87
N PHE A 9 9.68 -3.77 0.76
CA PHE A 9 8.31 -3.25 0.74
C PHE A 9 7.38 -4.08 1.63
N LYS A 10 7.44 -5.42 1.49
CA LYS A 10 6.68 -6.35 2.34
C LYS A 10 7.04 -6.20 3.83
N GLN A 11 8.32 -6.04 4.15
CA GLN A 11 8.76 -5.82 5.53
C GLN A 11 8.25 -4.48 6.10
N GLY A 12 8.27 -3.41 5.29
CA GLY A 12 7.71 -2.12 5.67
C GLY A 12 6.21 -2.19 5.92
N PHE A 13 5.48 -2.89 5.05
CA PHE A 13 4.04 -3.13 5.20
C PHE A 13 3.71 -3.86 6.51
N GLY A 14 4.49 -4.89 6.85
CA GLY A 14 4.34 -5.64 8.11
C GLY A 14 4.60 -4.84 9.38
N ARG A 15 5.13 -3.59 9.29
CA ARG A 15 5.22 -2.70 10.45
C ARG A 15 3.88 -2.07 10.82
N LEU A 16 2.94 -1.98 9.88
CA LEU A 16 1.62 -1.40 10.09
C LEU A 16 0.64 -2.40 10.71
N ILE A 17 0.65 -3.66 10.25
CA ILE A 17 -0.26 -4.72 10.75
C ILE A 17 0.51 -5.61 11.73
N ARG A 18 0.47 -5.29 13.01
CA ARG A 18 1.10 -6.08 14.10
C ARG A 18 0.10 -6.91 14.89
N THR A 19 -1.16 -6.47 14.97
CA THR A 19 -2.24 -7.15 15.69
C THR A 19 -3.51 -7.24 14.84
N ARG A 20 -4.43 -8.15 15.21
CA ARG A 20 -5.73 -8.30 14.54
C ARG A 20 -6.62 -7.06 14.62
N SER A 21 -6.39 -6.20 15.62
CA SER A 21 -7.12 -4.95 15.82
C SER A 21 -6.45 -3.74 15.18
N ASP A 22 -5.24 -3.90 14.62
CA ASP A 22 -4.55 -2.77 14.01
C ASP A 22 -5.28 -2.32 12.75
N ARG A 23 -5.55 -1.03 12.69
CA ARG A 23 -6.15 -0.36 11.54
C ARG A 23 -5.24 0.78 11.10
N GLY A 24 -5.00 0.87 9.81
CA GLY A 24 -4.17 1.92 9.24
C GLY A 24 -4.07 1.83 7.73
N VAL A 25 -3.32 2.76 7.15
CA VAL A 25 -3.14 2.87 5.70
C VAL A 25 -1.66 2.90 5.36
N VAL A 26 -1.28 2.21 4.28
CA VAL A 26 0.04 2.35 3.64
C VAL A 26 -0.10 3.24 2.42
N LEU A 27 0.47 4.44 2.49
CA LEU A 27 0.50 5.36 1.36
C LEU A 27 1.77 5.13 0.52
N VAL A 28 1.59 4.79 -0.75
CA VAL A 28 2.70 4.59 -1.69
C VAL A 28 2.77 5.76 -2.68
N LEU A 29 3.85 6.55 -2.58
CA LEU A 29 4.09 7.71 -3.44
C LEU A 29 4.97 7.40 -4.67
N ASP A 30 4.95 6.15 -5.12
CA ASP A 30 5.77 5.67 -6.24
C ASP A 30 4.91 5.14 -7.38
N ARG A 31 4.76 5.94 -8.44
CA ARG A 31 3.98 5.60 -9.64
C ARG A 31 4.49 4.34 -10.36
N ARG A 32 5.72 3.89 -10.09
CA ARG A 32 6.30 2.69 -10.72
C ARG A 32 5.56 1.42 -10.31
N ILE A 33 4.94 1.40 -9.13
CA ILE A 33 4.13 0.25 -8.67
C ILE A 33 2.94 -0.02 -9.62
N ILE A 34 2.43 1.01 -10.28
CA ILE A 34 1.28 0.90 -11.18
C ILE A 34 1.73 0.89 -12.66
N SER A 35 2.73 1.71 -13.00
CA SER A 35 3.12 1.95 -14.40
C SER A 35 4.11 0.94 -14.99
N LYS A 36 4.84 0.18 -14.15
CA LYS A 36 5.84 -0.78 -14.61
C LYS A 36 5.31 -2.21 -14.45
N PHE A 37 5.67 -3.09 -15.39
CA PHE A 37 5.29 -4.50 -15.38
C PHE A 37 5.62 -5.19 -14.05
N TYR A 38 6.80 -4.91 -13.49
CA TYR A 38 7.23 -5.47 -12.21
C TYR A 38 6.47 -4.93 -10.99
N GLY A 39 5.71 -3.84 -11.14
CA GLY A 39 4.95 -3.22 -10.06
C GLY A 39 3.91 -4.18 -9.48
N ARG A 40 3.37 -5.07 -10.31
CA ARG A 40 2.49 -6.16 -9.89
C ARG A 40 3.12 -7.05 -8.82
N TYR A 41 4.43 -7.31 -8.86
CA TYR A 41 5.10 -8.12 -7.84
C TYR A 41 5.08 -7.50 -6.44
N PHE A 42 5.03 -6.16 -6.33
CA PHE A 42 4.87 -5.50 -5.04
C PHE A 42 3.48 -5.75 -4.47
N LEU A 43 2.47 -5.61 -5.34
CA LEU A 43 1.07 -5.72 -4.99
C LEU A 43 0.67 -7.16 -4.65
N ASP A 44 1.13 -8.12 -5.45
CA ASP A 44 0.89 -9.55 -5.24
C ASP A 44 1.67 -10.10 -4.03
N SER A 45 2.63 -9.34 -3.47
CA SER A 45 3.37 -9.71 -2.26
C SER A 45 2.65 -9.36 -0.95
N LEU A 46 1.57 -8.57 -1.02
CA LEU A 46 0.79 -8.10 0.11
C LEU A 46 -0.42 -9.03 0.38
N PRO A 47 -0.91 -9.10 1.62
CA PRO A 47 -2.22 -9.71 1.89
C PRO A 47 -3.34 -8.96 1.19
N GLU A 48 -4.50 -9.60 1.01
CA GLU A 48 -5.68 -8.92 0.48
C GLU A 48 -6.05 -7.73 1.39
N CYS A 49 -6.13 -6.55 0.77
CA CYS A 49 -6.48 -5.30 1.44
C CYS A 49 -7.20 -4.37 0.46
N GLY A 50 -7.96 -3.41 0.99
CA GLY A 50 -8.55 -2.34 0.20
C GLY A 50 -7.46 -1.51 -0.49
N ARG A 51 -7.68 -1.15 -1.75
CA ARG A 51 -6.71 -0.43 -2.57
C ARG A 51 -7.39 0.74 -3.25
N LEU A 52 -6.82 1.92 -3.08
CA LEU A 52 -7.25 3.15 -3.73
C LEU A 52 -6.10 3.71 -4.57
N ILE A 53 -6.35 3.92 -5.86
CA ILE A 53 -5.40 4.51 -6.81
C ILE A 53 -6.12 5.67 -7.47
N ALA A 54 -5.74 6.89 -7.10
CA ALA A 54 -6.44 8.09 -7.51
C ALA A 54 -5.52 9.31 -7.45
N ALA A 55 -6.04 10.47 -7.85
CA ALA A 55 -5.35 11.75 -7.62
C ALA A 55 -5.26 12.07 -6.12
N SER A 56 -4.34 12.97 -5.76
CA SER A 56 -4.02 13.23 -4.33
C SER A 56 -5.23 13.70 -3.52
N ASP A 57 -6.12 14.50 -4.10
CA ASP A 57 -7.36 14.99 -3.51
C ASP A 57 -8.35 13.85 -3.20
N GLU A 58 -8.50 12.89 -4.12
CA GLU A 58 -9.30 11.69 -3.91
C GLU A 58 -8.68 10.79 -2.83
N ILE A 59 -7.35 10.64 -2.82
CA ILE A 59 -6.64 9.88 -1.78
C ILE A 59 -6.85 10.53 -0.41
N ILE A 60 -6.72 11.85 -0.29
CA ILE A 60 -6.92 12.57 0.97
C ILE A 60 -8.35 12.40 1.48
N SER A 61 -9.34 12.49 0.59
CA SER A 61 -10.75 12.27 0.93
C SER A 61 -10.99 10.84 1.43
N GLY A 62 -10.47 9.84 0.72
CA GLY A 62 -10.58 8.43 1.12
C GLY A 62 -9.86 8.10 2.43
N LEU A 63 -8.74 8.75 2.74
CA LEU A 63 -8.11 8.65 4.06
C LEU A 63 -9.02 9.21 5.16
N GLY A 64 -9.66 10.35 4.92
CA GLY A 64 -10.63 10.95 5.85
C GLY A 64 -11.77 9.99 6.17
N GLU A 65 -12.41 9.43 5.15
CA GLU A 65 -13.47 8.43 5.32
C GLU A 65 -12.97 7.17 6.05
N PHE A 66 -11.78 6.68 5.67
CA PHE A 66 -11.20 5.49 6.31
C PHE A 66 -10.93 5.70 7.79
N PHE A 67 -10.57 6.89 8.27
CA PHE A 67 -10.33 7.12 9.70
C PHE A 67 -11.55 7.66 10.47
N ALA A 68 -12.61 8.08 9.77
CA ALA A 68 -13.81 8.64 10.39
C ALA A 68 -14.78 7.58 10.95
N GLY A 69 -14.80 6.38 10.38
CA GLY A 69 -15.48 5.22 10.99
C GLY A 69 -14.65 4.57 12.08
#